data_AF-A0A2Z2MET3-F1
#
_entry.id   AF-A0A2Z2MET3-F1
#
_cell.length_a   1.000
_cell.length_b   1.000
_cell.length_c   1.000
_cell.angle_alpha   90.00
_cell.angle_beta   90.00
_cell.angle_gamma   90.00
#
_symmetry.space_group_name_H-M   'P 1'
#
loop_
_entity.id
_entity.type
_entity.pdbx_description
1 polymer ?
#
loop_
_entity_poly.entity_id
_entity_poly.type
_entity_poly.pdbx_seq_one_letter_code
_entity_poly.pdbx_strand_id
1 'polypeptide(L)'
;MKVLKEWDVKVKLVKTKRGAILHMIELEPGHFYIEQNPLKDSKYGVAYRRIKENFPEFYMFWEIKNNRYTGKLLAGAFLEKKEIDDFVTQLAKSEDYKNFEDVKEKVEELEE
;
A
#
# COMPACT_ATOMS: atom_id res chain seq x y z
N MET A 1 -13.24 8.93 19.33
CA MET A 1 -13.18 7.71 18.46
C MET A 1 -13.22 6.47 19.35
N LYS A 2 -13.81 5.34 18.92
CA LYS A 2 -13.74 4.06 19.67
C LYS A 2 -12.81 3.08 18.97
N VAL A 3 -11.70 2.71 19.61
CA VAL A 3 -10.77 1.69 19.11
C VAL A 3 -11.42 0.31 19.24
N LEU A 4 -11.70 -0.35 18.10
CA LEU A 4 -12.24 -1.72 18.08
C LEU A 4 -11.13 -2.78 18.07
N LYS A 5 -9.97 -2.43 17.53
CA LYS A 5 -8.78 -3.27 17.46
C LYS A 5 -7.56 -2.41 17.14
N GLU A 6 -6.49 -2.62 17.88
CA GLU A 6 -5.19 -1.99 17.64
C GLU A 6 -4.22 -3.03 17.06
N TRP A 7 -3.36 -2.60 16.14
CA TRP A 7 -2.29 -3.41 15.58
C TRP A 7 -0.97 -2.66 15.66
N ASP A 8 0.03 -3.27 16.28
CA ASP A 8 1.43 -2.86 16.15
C ASP A 8 2.00 -3.37 14.83
N VAL A 9 1.85 -2.56 13.79
CA VAL A 9 2.28 -2.94 12.45
C VAL A 9 3.81 -2.80 12.31
N LYS A 10 4.50 -3.90 11.98
CA LYS A 10 5.95 -3.88 11.69
C LYS A 10 6.22 -4.02 10.20
N VAL A 11 6.89 -3.02 9.64
CA VAL A 11 7.40 -3.08 8.27
C VAL A 11 8.81 -3.67 8.28
N LYS A 12 9.02 -4.75 7.53
CA LYS A 12 10.29 -5.46 7.38
C LYS A 12 10.76 -5.42 5.93
N LEU A 13 12.05 -5.30 5.72
CA LEU A 13 12.67 -5.53 4.41
C LEU A 13 13.12 -6.99 4.32
N VAL A 14 12.63 -7.72 3.32
CA VAL A 14 12.90 -9.17 3.17
C VAL A 14 13.52 -9.47 1.82
N LYS A 15 14.42 -10.46 1.78
CA LYS A 15 15.02 -10.96 0.54
C LYS A 15 14.43 -12.32 0.20
N THR A 16 13.82 -12.42 -0.98
CA THR A 16 13.30 -13.69 -1.51
C THR A 16 14.44 -14.63 -1.90
N LYS A 17 14.15 -15.93 -2.04
CA LYS A 17 15.11 -16.92 -2.55
C LYS A 17 15.68 -16.57 -3.93
N ARG A 18 14.93 -15.82 -4.75
CA ARG A 18 15.35 -15.36 -6.09
C ARG A 18 16.06 -13.99 -6.06
N GLY A 19 16.37 -13.47 -4.89
CA GLY A 19 17.13 -12.24 -4.72
C GLY A 19 16.32 -10.94 -4.70
N ALA A 20 15.01 -10.98 -5.00
CA ALA A 20 14.16 -9.79 -4.91
C ALA A 20 14.10 -9.29 -3.46
N ILE A 21 14.29 -7.97 -3.29
CA ILE A 21 14.13 -7.26 -2.03
C ILE A 21 12.71 -6.70 -2.01
N LEU A 22 11.95 -7.00 -0.98
CA LEU A 22 10.52 -6.69 -0.85
C LEU A 22 10.22 -6.14 0.53
N HIS A 23 9.21 -5.29 0.63
CA HIS A 23 8.64 -4.90 1.90
C HIS A 23 7.62 -5.94 2.38
N MET A 24 7.58 -6.18 3.69
CA MET A 24 6.63 -7.07 4.34
C MET A 24 6.03 -6.36 5.55
N ILE A 25 4.72 -6.30 5.62
CA ILE A 25 3.96 -5.69 6.71
C ILE A 25 3.41 -6.83 7.56
N GLU A 26 4.00 -7.07 8.72
CA GLU A 26 3.55 -8.12 9.64
C GLU A 26 2.46 -7.59 10.56
N LEU A 27 1.32 -8.29 10.60
CA LEU A 27 0.20 -7.96 11.48
C LEU A 27 0.21 -8.85 12.73
N GLU A 28 0.42 -10.15 12.53
CA GLU A 28 0.56 -11.17 13.57
C GLU A 28 1.35 -12.36 12.99
N PRO A 29 1.91 -13.27 13.81
CA PRO A 29 2.62 -14.44 13.31
C PRO A 29 1.76 -15.26 12.33
N GLY A 30 2.24 -15.39 11.09
CA GLY A 30 1.53 -16.13 10.03
C GLY A 30 0.45 -15.33 9.29
N HIS A 31 0.24 -14.04 9.61
CA HIS A 31 -0.62 -13.13 8.87
C HIS A 31 0.14 -11.83 8.57
N PHE A 32 0.49 -11.64 7.30
CA PHE A 32 1.27 -10.51 6.84
C PHE A 32 0.88 -10.11 5.42
N TYR A 33 1.25 -8.91 5.02
CA TYR A 33 1.23 -8.49 3.63
C TYR A 33 2.65 -8.51 3.07
N ILE A 34 2.85 -9.01 1.86
CA ILE A 34 4.16 -8.99 1.19
C ILE A 34 4.07 -8.28 -0.15
N GLU A 35 5.04 -7.41 -0.42
CA GLU A 35 5.11 -6.65 -1.65
C GLU A 35 5.10 -7.57 -2.88
N GLN A 36 4.38 -7.16 -3.91
CA GLN A 36 4.38 -7.83 -5.19
C GLN A 36 5.81 -7.86 -5.74
N ASN A 37 6.30 -9.06 -6.05
CA ASN A 37 7.63 -9.19 -6.61
C ASN A 37 7.64 -8.68 -8.07
N PRO A 38 8.36 -7.58 -8.39
CA PRO A 38 8.45 -7.07 -9.76
C PRO A 38 9.29 -7.99 -10.66
N LEU A 39 10.21 -8.78 -10.10
CA LEU A 39 11.06 -9.70 -10.86
C LEU A 39 10.35 -11.00 -11.23
N LYS A 40 9.12 -11.22 -10.72
CA LYS A 40 8.35 -12.43 -11.02
C LYS A 40 7.65 -12.28 -12.37
N ASP A 41 8.02 -13.13 -13.33
CA ASP A 41 7.36 -13.15 -14.64
C ASP A 41 5.95 -13.76 -14.54
N SER A 42 5.00 -12.90 -14.22
CA SER A 42 3.59 -13.21 -13.99
C SER A 42 2.75 -11.98 -14.31
N LYS A 43 1.46 -12.16 -14.59
CA LYS A 43 0.54 -11.04 -14.90
C LYS A 43 0.71 -9.86 -13.95
N TYR A 44 0.70 -10.12 -12.65
CA TYR A 44 0.82 -9.07 -11.63
C TYR A 44 2.26 -8.56 -11.43
N GLY A 45 3.28 -9.38 -11.65
CA GLY A 45 4.67 -8.90 -11.61
C GLY A 45 5.00 -7.98 -12.78
N VAL A 46 4.54 -8.31 -13.99
CA VAL A 46 4.66 -7.45 -15.19
C VAL A 46 3.89 -6.15 -15.01
N ALA A 47 2.65 -6.22 -14.54
CA ALA A 47 1.85 -5.04 -14.27
C ALA A 47 2.51 -4.14 -13.21
N TYR A 48 2.97 -4.73 -12.10
CA TYR A 48 3.62 -3.98 -11.02
C TYR A 48 4.90 -3.29 -11.48
N ARG A 49 5.75 -3.95 -12.29
CA ARG A 49 6.92 -3.28 -12.90
C ARG A 49 6.54 -2.01 -13.67
N ARG A 50 5.54 -2.11 -14.54
CA ARG A 50 5.07 -0.96 -15.34
C ARG A 50 4.49 0.15 -14.47
N ILE A 51 3.79 -0.20 -13.40
CA ILE A 51 3.28 0.80 -12.45
C ILE A 51 4.46 1.51 -11.79
N LYS A 52 5.47 0.78 -11.30
CA LYS A 52 6.66 1.36 -10.65
C LYS A 52 7.51 2.24 -11.57
N GLU A 53 7.46 2.01 -12.89
CA GLU A 53 8.12 2.88 -13.88
C GLU A 53 7.48 4.29 -13.96
N ASN A 54 6.19 4.40 -13.68
CA ASN A 54 5.44 5.66 -13.72
C ASN A 54 5.18 6.24 -12.33
N PHE A 55 5.09 5.37 -11.31
CA PHE A 55 4.81 5.69 -9.92
C PHE A 55 5.72 4.86 -9.00
N PRO A 56 7.01 5.21 -8.87
CA PRO A 56 7.96 4.52 -7.99
C PRO A 56 7.52 4.43 -6.52
N GLU A 57 6.61 5.29 -6.10
CA GLU A 57 6.07 5.44 -4.74
C GLU A 57 4.89 4.51 -4.49
N PHE A 58 4.31 3.92 -5.54
CA PHE A 58 3.19 3.00 -5.43
C PHE A 58 3.66 1.62 -4.97
N TYR A 59 2.91 1.01 -4.06
CA TYR A 59 3.16 -0.30 -3.52
C TYR A 59 1.90 -1.16 -3.61
N MET A 60 2.12 -2.44 -3.92
CA MET A 60 1.09 -3.48 -3.90
C MET A 60 1.55 -4.58 -2.98
N PHE A 61 0.77 -4.90 -1.96
CA PHE A 61 1.06 -5.99 -1.06
C PHE A 61 -0.07 -7.02 -1.03
N TRP A 62 0.29 -8.28 -1.19
CA TRP A 62 -0.64 -9.39 -1.10
C TRP A 62 -0.75 -9.90 0.33
N GLU A 63 -1.98 -10.07 0.81
CA GLU A 63 -2.22 -10.68 2.11
C GLU A 63 -1.93 -12.18 2.04
N ILE A 64 -1.06 -12.62 2.96
CA ILE A 64 -0.77 -14.00 3.25
C ILE A 64 -1.30 -14.30 4.66
N LYS A 65 -2.13 -15.33 4.77
CA LYS A 65 -2.58 -15.86 6.06
C LYS A 65 -2.39 -17.37 6.09
N ASN A 66 -1.76 -17.88 7.15
CA ASN A 66 -1.44 -19.31 7.29
C ASN A 66 -0.71 -19.88 6.06
N ASN A 67 0.30 -19.14 5.57
CA ASN A 67 1.10 -19.47 4.38
C ASN A 67 0.32 -19.59 3.06
N ARG A 68 -0.88 -18.99 2.96
CA ARG A 68 -1.67 -18.96 1.73
C ARG A 68 -2.06 -17.53 1.37
N TYR A 69 -2.05 -17.24 0.07
CA TYR A 69 -2.65 -16.02 -0.46
C TYR A 69 -4.15 -16.03 -0.17
N THR A 70 -4.65 -14.97 0.45
CA THR A 70 -6.09 -14.83 0.72
C THR A 70 -6.85 -14.21 -0.45
N GLY A 71 -6.12 -13.61 -1.40
CA GLY A 71 -6.67 -12.82 -2.50
C GLY A 71 -6.89 -11.34 -2.15
N LYS A 72 -6.74 -10.94 -0.88
CA LYS A 72 -6.78 -9.52 -0.51
C LYS A 72 -5.48 -8.83 -0.89
N LEU A 73 -5.62 -7.60 -1.34
CA LEU A 73 -4.53 -6.72 -1.74
C LEU A 73 -4.62 -5.43 -0.93
N LEU A 74 -3.49 -5.02 -0.35
CA LEU A 74 -3.30 -3.67 0.16
C LEU A 74 -2.45 -2.91 -0.87
N ALA A 75 -2.98 -1.83 -1.42
CA ALA A 75 -2.26 -0.98 -2.37
C ALA A 75 -2.29 0.46 -1.88
N GLY A 76 -1.19 1.18 -2.05
CA GLY A 76 -1.06 2.57 -1.62
C GLY A 76 0.21 3.20 -2.16
N ALA A 77 0.33 4.51 -2.05
CA ALA A 77 1.53 5.24 -2.41
C ALA A 77 1.91 6.21 -1.29
N PHE A 78 3.21 6.43 -1.11
CA PHE A 78 3.70 7.52 -0.27
C PHE A 78 3.92 8.74 -1.15
N LEU A 79 3.01 9.70 -1.08
CA LEU A 79 3.01 10.89 -1.94
C LEU A 79 3.25 12.14 -1.09
N GLU A 80 4.03 13.08 -1.61
CA GLU A 80 4.07 14.43 -1.08
C GLU A 80 2.75 15.16 -1.34
N LYS A 81 2.45 16.20 -0.55
CA LYS A 81 1.19 16.93 -0.67
C LYS A 81 0.90 17.41 -2.10
N LYS A 82 1.94 17.86 -2.82
CA LYS A 82 1.83 18.32 -4.21
C LYS A 82 1.48 17.19 -5.19
N GLU A 83 1.92 15.97 -4.90
CA GLU A 83 1.74 14.80 -5.77
C GLU A 83 0.36 14.15 -5.61
N ILE A 84 -0.35 14.44 -4.50
CA ILE A 84 -1.70 13.93 -4.24
C ILE A 84 -2.65 14.39 -5.35
N ASP A 85 -2.62 15.67 -5.73
CA ASP A 85 -3.52 16.20 -6.74
C ASP A 85 -3.27 15.52 -8.10
N ASP A 86 -2.01 15.44 -8.54
CA ASP A 86 -1.68 14.78 -9.81
C ASP A 86 -2.09 13.31 -9.82
N PHE A 87 -1.90 12.61 -8.70
CA PHE A 87 -2.31 11.21 -8.55
C PHE A 87 -3.83 11.04 -8.58
N VAL A 88 -4.57 11.89 -7.86
CA VAL A 88 -6.05 11.85 -7.83
C VAL A 88 -6.63 12.22 -9.19
N THR A 89 -6.13 13.25 -9.89
CA THR A 89 -6.55 13.57 -11.27
C THR A 89 -6.38 12.36 -12.18
N GLN A 90 -5.22 11.69 -12.12
CA GLN A 90 -4.93 10.56 -12.98
C GLN A 90 -5.83 9.36 -12.71
N LEU A 91 -6.18 9.11 -11.44
CA LEU A 91 -7.08 8.02 -11.05
C LEU A 91 -8.56 8.34 -11.33
N ALA A 92 -9.02 9.52 -10.92
CA ALA A 92 -10.40 9.96 -11.08
C ALA A 92 -10.74 10.32 -12.53
N LYS A 93 -9.71 10.57 -13.36
CA LYS A 93 -9.84 11.07 -14.74
C LYS A 93 -10.67 12.36 -14.83
N SER A 94 -10.70 13.14 -13.76
CA SER A 94 -11.46 14.38 -13.63
C SER A 94 -10.73 15.32 -12.67
N GLU A 95 -10.85 16.62 -12.90
CA GLU A 95 -10.34 17.67 -12.01
C GLU A 95 -11.38 18.19 -11.01
N ASP A 96 -12.62 17.67 -11.04
CA ASP A 96 -13.74 18.19 -10.24
C ASP A 96 -13.44 18.20 -8.73
N TYR A 97 -12.57 17.29 -8.27
CA TYR A 97 -12.14 17.16 -6.89
C TYR A 97 -11.34 18.39 -6.39
N LYS A 98 -10.70 19.16 -7.29
CA LYS A 98 -9.98 20.40 -6.94
C LYS A 98 -10.91 21.49 -6.40
N ASN A 99 -12.21 21.38 -6.65
CA ASN A 99 -13.22 22.32 -6.15
C ASN A 99 -13.70 22.01 -4.73
N PHE A 100 -13.30 20.87 -4.17
CA PHE A 100 -13.63 20.51 -2.79
C PHE A 100 -12.52 21.03 -1.87
N GLU A 101 -12.90 21.72 -0.80
CA GLU A 101 -11.93 22.18 0.20
C GLU A 101 -11.37 20.98 0.97
N ASP A 102 -10.07 21.07 1.30
CA ASP A 102 -9.38 20.15 2.20
C ASP A 102 -9.97 20.31 3.62
N VAL A 103 -11.02 19.54 3.91
CA VAL A 103 -11.60 19.47 5.25
C VAL A 103 -10.66 18.64 6.12
N LYS A 104 -9.81 19.34 6.87
CA LYS A 104 -9.02 18.71 7.94
C LYS A 104 -9.95 18.34 9.08
N GLU A 105 -10.46 17.11 9.07
CA GLU A 105 -10.96 16.53 10.31
C GLU A 105 -9.81 16.51 11.31
N LYS A 106 -10.02 17.14 12.47
CA LYS A 106 -9.10 16.94 13.59
C LYS A 106 -9.19 15.47 13.96
N VAL A 107 -8.08 14.75 13.80
CA VAL A 107 -7.93 13.43 14.39
C VAL A 107 -8.18 13.61 15.89
N GLU A 108 -9.28 13.08 16.40
CA GLU A 108 -9.60 13.15 17.83
C GLU A 108 -8.45 12.51 18.61
N GLU A 109 -7.94 13.21 19.63
CA GLU A 109 -6.92 12.68 20.52
C GLU A 109 -7.44 11.38 21.16
N LEU A 110 -6.61 10.34 21.15
CA LEU A 110 -6.94 9.07 21.79
C LEU A 110 -7.04 9.33 23.30
N GLU A 111 -8.18 8.98 23.91
CA GLU A 111 -8.27 8.93 25.38
C GLU A 111 -7.33 7.81 25.88
N GLU A 112 -6.39 8.17 26.76
CA GLU A 112 -5.40 7.24 27.38
C GLU A 112 -6.04 6.12 28.19
#